data_AF-A0A6I0IN98-F1
#
_entry.id   AF-A0A6I0IN98-F1
#
_cell.length_a   1.000
_cell.length_b   1.000
_cell.length_c   1.000
_cell.angle_alpha   90.00
_cell.angle_beta   90.00
_cell.angle_gamma   90.00
#
_symmetry.space_group_name_H-M   'P 1'
#
loop_
_entity.id
_entity.type
_entity.pdbx_description
1 polymer ?
#
loop_
_entity_poly.entity_id
_entity_poly.type
_entity_poly.pdbx_seq_one_letter_code
_entity_poly.pdbx_strand_id
1 'polypeptide(L)'
;MLRLLSFLFLVSAFFSCLPEKTALERALREAGDNRMELEKVLAYYRDDTLKYQAACFLIENMPDQYAVLPLDSTDTYARALLSLDKEDPVSWEISRSLVAAVFDSISKIQPESRIKIVRDIEVMTSDYLIENIESAFKVWNRRGVAKHYSFDDFCSYVLPYRVAHEPLSHWRRTALQRYGHWLDSLNAPQEVARSIAMRYPVRYNAGMTKYPYIMSYEEMDSLQWGTCDDMTAFLTLSLRAIGIPAATDVVKAWANRSSAHCWNVVKDTAGHFVDIGYGPDGKNFVVYKVSKVYRMQYRSPGEEDVTQGYDMPLSDVSFPLDGKNKQAYLCTFNNSQWIPVALASSGNGNVTFRNLGRGLLWGDNKIDGYREEGKGIAYLPVVHERGILKSFAAPVILYEGGEVRSLRPILSDTESVTLHRKYPKYNKIASDVHDSNEVIPGDDYELFYWNDEWCSLGRKTAGHDTLVYVEVPKNALLWLHNHTQGKEERIFTYENGKQIWW
;
A
#
# COMPACT_ATOMS: atom_id res chain seq x y z
N MET A 1 10.34 6.20 -13.40
CA MET A 1 11.24 5.06 -13.09
C MET A 1 11.42 5.02 -11.58
N LEU A 2 10.61 4.24 -10.86
CA LEU A 2 10.93 3.77 -9.51
C LEU A 2 11.07 2.26 -9.63
N ARG A 3 12.22 1.81 -10.16
CA ARG A 3 12.61 0.41 -10.14
C ARG A 3 13.52 0.23 -8.92
N LEU A 4 13.12 -0.69 -8.04
CA LEU A 4 13.88 -1.16 -6.88
C LEU A 4 14.37 -0.06 -5.92
N LEU A 5 13.48 0.42 -5.05
CA LEU A 5 13.91 0.71 -3.68
C LEU A 5 13.94 -0.64 -2.96
N SER A 6 15.12 -1.23 -2.91
CA SER A 6 15.41 -2.38 -2.07
C SER A 6 15.02 -2.03 -0.64
N PHE A 7 13.98 -2.68 -0.11
CA PHE A 7 13.65 -2.67 1.31
C PHE A 7 14.84 -3.29 2.07
N LEU A 8 15.75 -2.44 2.52
CA LEU A 8 16.74 -2.81 3.52
C LEU A 8 16.03 -2.78 4.88
N PHE A 9 15.29 -3.85 5.18
CA PHE A 9 14.93 -4.15 6.55
C PHE A 9 16.24 -4.43 7.30
N LEU A 10 16.61 -3.53 8.20
CA LEU A 10 17.63 -3.77 9.20
C LEU A 10 17.16 -4.97 10.05
N VAL A 11 17.81 -6.10 9.83
CA VAL A 11 17.62 -7.33 10.61
C VAL A 11 18.01 -7.03 12.05
N SER A 12 17.02 -6.80 12.90
CA SER A 12 17.17 -6.80 14.35
C SER A 12 17.31 -8.24 14.84
N ALA A 13 18.55 -8.75 14.79
CA ALA A 13 18.91 -10.01 15.42
C ALA A 13 18.98 -9.83 16.96
N PHE A 14 18.01 -10.43 17.65
CA PHE A 14 18.03 -10.72 19.09
C PHE A 14 18.51 -12.18 19.25
N PHE A 15 19.31 -12.66 20.21
CA PHE A 15 19.83 -12.20 21.51
C PHE A 15 21.08 -13.04 21.85
N SER A 16 22.02 -12.46 22.61
CA SER A 16 22.74 -13.20 23.66
C SER A 16 23.23 -12.22 24.74
N CYS A 17 22.55 -12.29 25.91
CA CYS A 17 22.92 -11.80 27.25
C CYS A 17 23.71 -10.50 27.42
N LEU A 18 23.00 -9.37 27.42
CA LEU A 18 23.29 -8.19 28.26
C LEU A 18 21.94 -7.65 28.77
N PRO A 19 21.88 -6.92 29.91
CA PRO A 19 20.62 -6.35 30.40
C PRO A 19 20.03 -5.45 29.31
N GLU A 20 18.83 -5.79 28.86
CA GLU A 20 18.18 -5.12 27.74
C GLU A 20 17.96 -3.65 28.08
N LYS A 21 18.67 -2.75 27.39
CA LYS A 21 18.38 -1.30 27.44
C LYS A 21 16.97 -1.10 26.88
N THR A 22 16.12 -0.35 27.59
CA THR A 22 14.74 -0.04 27.16
C THR A 22 14.71 0.53 25.74
N ALA A 23 13.58 0.40 25.04
CA ALA A 23 13.40 0.98 23.70
C ALA A 23 13.74 2.48 23.69
N LEU A 24 13.41 3.19 24.76
CA LEU A 24 13.72 4.60 24.94
C LEU A 24 15.23 4.87 24.93
N GLU A 25 16.02 4.13 25.73
CA GLU A 25 17.48 4.33 25.77
C GLU A 25 18.15 3.89 24.46
N ARG A 26 17.53 2.97 23.70
CA ARG A 26 17.97 2.65 22.35
C ARG A 26 17.80 3.85 21.43
N ALA A 27 16.61 4.45 21.39
CA ALA A 27 16.34 5.64 20.58
C ALA A 27 17.24 6.83 20.99
N LEU A 28 17.38 7.11 22.29
CA LEU A 28 18.26 8.17 22.79
C LEU A 28 19.73 7.97 22.40
N ARG A 29 20.20 6.73 22.36
CA ARG A 29 21.56 6.42 21.88
C ARG A 29 21.69 6.64 20.37
N GLU A 30 20.69 6.23 19.60
CA GLU A 30 20.66 6.40 18.14
C GLU A 30 20.56 7.87 17.71
N ALA A 31 20.00 8.74 18.56
CA ALA A 31 19.93 10.18 18.33
C ALA A 31 21.30 10.87 18.26
N GLY A 32 22.36 10.26 18.81
CA GLY A 32 23.71 10.84 18.81
C GLY A 32 23.72 12.23 19.43
N ASP A 33 24.18 13.22 18.66
CA ASP A 33 24.25 14.63 19.07
C ASP A 33 22.87 15.23 19.40
N ASN A 34 21.79 14.72 18.78
CA ASN A 34 20.43 15.18 18.99
C ASN A 34 19.78 14.62 20.29
N ARG A 35 20.49 13.74 21.03
CA ARG A 35 20.01 13.17 22.31
C ARG A 35 19.55 14.24 23.29
N MET A 36 20.27 15.37 23.36
CA MET A 36 19.97 16.46 24.30
C MET A 36 18.58 17.09 24.07
N GLU A 37 18.15 17.21 22.80
CA GLU A 37 16.81 17.72 22.48
C GLU A 37 15.73 16.74 22.97
N LEU A 38 15.92 15.44 22.78
CA LEU A 38 14.97 14.42 23.21
C LEU A 38 14.89 14.33 24.75
N GLU A 39 16.03 14.41 25.44
CA GLU A 39 16.08 14.45 26.92
C GLU A 39 15.42 15.72 27.49
N LYS A 40 15.52 16.86 26.79
CA LYS A 40 14.81 18.08 27.17
C LYS A 40 13.30 17.90 27.16
N VAL A 41 12.74 17.14 26.22
CA VAL A 41 11.30 16.79 26.19
C VAL A 41 10.91 15.93 27.40
N LEU A 42 11.69 14.89 27.70
CA LEU A 42 11.45 14.02 28.85
C LEU A 42 11.53 14.80 30.17
N ALA A 43 12.51 15.70 30.30
CA ALA A 43 12.66 16.56 31.47
C ALA A 43 11.49 17.55 31.60
N TYR A 44 10.99 18.11 30.49
CA TYR A 44 9.85 19.02 30.47
C TYR A 44 8.58 18.37 31.03
N TYR A 45 8.36 17.07 30.75
CA TYR A 45 7.18 16.32 31.20
C TYR A 45 7.40 15.47 32.44
N ARG A 46 8.53 15.58 33.14
CA ARG A 46 8.89 14.69 34.26
C ARG A 46 7.81 14.58 35.36
N ASP A 47 7.02 15.65 35.54
CA ASP A 47 6.00 15.77 36.58
C ASP A 47 4.57 15.52 36.04
N ASP A 48 4.40 15.25 34.74
CA ASP A 48 3.11 14.90 34.09
C ASP A 48 3.20 13.48 33.51
N THR A 49 2.66 12.51 34.24
CA THR A 49 2.80 11.08 33.90
C THR A 49 2.27 10.73 32.50
N LEU A 50 1.13 11.29 32.09
CA LEU A 50 0.54 10.96 30.79
C LEU A 50 1.32 11.59 29.65
N LYS A 51 1.73 12.87 29.78
CA LYS A 51 2.54 13.51 28.74
C LYS A 51 3.95 12.92 28.67
N TYR A 52 4.52 12.50 29.80
CA TYR A 52 5.79 11.76 29.82
C TYR A 52 5.68 10.45 29.05
N GLN A 53 4.63 9.66 29.29
CA GLN A 53 4.39 8.42 28.55
C GLN A 53 4.18 8.67 27.04
N ALA A 54 3.47 9.74 26.67
CA ALA A 54 3.30 10.15 25.28
C ALA A 54 4.64 10.54 24.62
N ALA A 55 5.50 11.27 25.34
CA ALA A 55 6.84 11.61 24.88
C ALA A 55 7.71 10.37 24.69
N CYS A 56 7.68 9.42 25.65
CA CYS A 56 8.37 8.14 25.51
C CYS A 56 7.88 7.38 24.27
N PHE A 57 6.56 7.26 24.07
CA PHE A 57 6.00 6.59 22.91
C PHE A 57 6.51 7.16 21.59
N LEU A 58 6.55 8.50 21.45
CA LEU A 58 7.07 9.15 20.25
C LEU A 58 8.56 8.87 20.06
N ILE A 59 9.37 9.06 21.10
CA ILE A 59 10.83 8.89 21.02
C ILE A 59 11.21 7.43 20.74
N GLU A 60 10.55 6.47 21.37
CA GLU A 60 10.79 5.03 21.21
C GLU A 60 10.59 4.55 19.77
N ASN A 61 9.67 5.16 19.03
CA ASN A 61 9.30 4.76 17.67
C ASN A 61 9.87 5.69 16.59
N MET A 62 10.64 6.71 16.97
CA MET A 62 11.29 7.67 16.08
C MET A 62 12.46 7.12 15.23
N PRO A 63 13.24 6.09 15.66
CA PRO A 63 14.38 5.62 14.87
C PRO A 63 14.07 5.21 13.43
N ASP A 64 12.86 4.67 13.20
CA ASP A 64 12.40 4.24 11.87
C ASP A 64 11.76 5.38 11.05
N GLN A 65 11.71 6.61 11.59
CA GLN A 65 11.02 7.75 10.98
C GLN A 65 11.99 8.69 10.26
N TYR A 66 11.61 9.11 9.05
CA TYR A 66 12.42 9.99 8.21
C TYR A 66 11.57 10.76 7.21
N ALA A 67 12.08 11.90 6.77
CA ALA A 67 11.55 12.67 5.66
C ALA A 67 12.32 12.36 4.35
N VAL A 68 11.60 12.35 3.23
CA VAL A 68 12.19 12.32 1.87
C VAL A 68 11.98 13.69 1.24
N LEU A 69 13.09 14.43 1.07
CA LEU A 69 13.08 15.82 0.60
C LEU A 69 13.75 15.94 -0.77
N PRO A 70 13.42 16.96 -1.57
CA PRO A 70 14.31 17.42 -2.64
C PRO A 70 15.70 17.78 -2.08
N LEU A 71 16.77 17.44 -2.80
CA LEU A 71 18.14 17.76 -2.40
C LEU A 71 18.43 19.26 -2.48
N ASP A 72 17.81 19.95 -3.45
CA ASP A 72 17.89 21.39 -3.64
C ASP A 72 16.49 22.03 -3.57
N SER A 73 16.43 23.34 -3.36
CA SER A 73 15.18 24.08 -3.22
C SER A 73 14.44 24.31 -4.55
N THR A 74 14.88 23.67 -5.64
CA THR A 74 14.27 23.84 -6.96
C THR A 74 13.28 22.74 -7.28
N ASP A 75 12.14 22.74 -6.57
CA ASP A 75 11.01 21.91 -7.00
C ASP A 75 10.31 22.51 -8.22
N THR A 76 10.84 22.19 -9.40
CA THR A 76 10.28 22.54 -10.71
C THR A 76 8.93 21.86 -10.95
N TYR A 77 8.68 20.69 -10.36
CA TYR A 77 7.44 19.94 -10.50
C TYR A 77 6.30 20.64 -9.74
N ALA A 78 6.52 21.03 -8.47
CA ALA A 78 5.53 21.77 -7.69
C ALA A 78 5.19 23.12 -8.32
N ARG A 79 6.18 23.87 -8.83
CA ARG A 79 5.93 25.12 -9.56
C ARG A 79 5.08 24.90 -10.81
N ALA A 80 5.34 23.83 -11.56
CA ALA A 80 4.53 23.49 -12.72
C ALA A 80 3.07 23.19 -12.30
N LEU A 81 2.86 22.39 -11.26
CA LEU A 81 1.52 22.09 -10.72
C LEU A 81 0.73 23.34 -10.28
N LEU A 82 1.40 24.36 -9.75
CA LEU A 82 0.76 25.64 -9.37
C LEU A 82 0.29 26.44 -10.60
N SER A 83 0.90 26.21 -11.77
CA SER A 83 0.56 26.89 -13.02
C SER A 83 -0.53 26.18 -13.85
N LEU A 84 -0.88 24.94 -13.48
CA LEU A 84 -1.88 24.15 -14.20
C LEU A 84 -3.30 24.47 -13.73
N ASP A 85 -4.24 24.42 -14.68
CA ASP A 85 -5.66 24.38 -14.36
C ASP A 85 -5.97 23.14 -13.49
N LYS A 86 -6.88 23.31 -12.54
CA LYS A 86 -7.28 22.25 -11.59
C LYS A 86 -8.37 21.34 -12.17
N GLU A 87 -8.79 21.55 -13.41
CA GLU A 87 -9.65 20.64 -14.15
C GLU A 87 -8.83 19.69 -15.04
N ASP A 88 -8.78 18.42 -14.64
CA ASP A 88 -8.26 17.32 -15.46
C ASP A 88 -9.32 16.21 -15.52
N PRO A 89 -10.21 16.22 -16.54
CA PRO A 89 -11.34 15.30 -16.62
C PRO A 89 -10.92 13.85 -16.93
N VAL A 90 -9.63 13.57 -17.12
CA VAL A 90 -9.08 12.23 -17.38
C VAL A 90 -8.00 11.86 -16.35
N SER A 91 -8.06 12.48 -15.17
CA SER A 91 -7.03 12.35 -14.13
C SER A 91 -6.79 10.92 -13.65
N TRP A 92 -7.72 9.98 -13.86
CA TRP A 92 -7.56 8.57 -13.48
C TRP A 92 -6.72 7.75 -14.46
N GLU A 93 -6.51 8.21 -15.70
CA GLU A 93 -5.75 7.50 -16.73
C GLU A 93 -4.39 8.16 -16.96
N ILE A 94 -3.31 7.52 -16.50
CA ILE A 94 -1.96 8.11 -16.53
C ILE A 94 -1.48 8.49 -17.94
N SER A 95 -1.89 7.75 -18.99
CA SER A 95 -1.55 8.03 -20.39
C SER A 95 -2.21 9.29 -20.94
N ARG A 96 -3.29 9.76 -20.32
CA ARG A 96 -4.05 10.93 -20.75
C ARG A 96 -3.99 12.10 -19.76
N SER A 97 -3.48 11.86 -18.55
CA SER A 97 -3.29 12.87 -17.51
C SER A 97 -2.39 14.02 -17.99
N LEU A 98 -2.88 15.24 -17.86
CA LEU A 98 -2.11 16.46 -18.16
C LEU A 98 -0.90 16.58 -17.24
N VAL A 99 -1.09 16.28 -15.96
CA VAL A 99 -0.02 16.25 -14.95
C VAL A 99 1.08 15.29 -15.37
N ALA A 100 0.73 14.09 -15.83
CA ALA A 100 1.70 13.10 -16.29
C ALA A 100 2.53 13.60 -17.49
N ALA A 101 1.90 14.27 -18.46
CA ALA A 101 2.56 14.80 -19.65
C ALA A 101 3.52 15.95 -19.31
N VAL A 102 3.14 16.81 -18.36
CA VAL A 102 3.99 17.91 -17.85
C VAL A 102 5.20 17.33 -17.14
N PHE A 103 5.01 16.34 -16.25
CA PHE A 103 6.11 15.70 -15.54
C PHE A 103 7.05 14.92 -16.46
N ASP A 104 6.53 14.26 -17.50
CA ASP A 104 7.37 13.63 -18.52
C ASP A 104 8.25 14.68 -19.23
N SER A 105 7.70 15.85 -19.53
CA SER A 105 8.45 16.95 -20.15
C SER A 105 9.54 17.50 -19.24
N ILE A 106 9.26 17.69 -17.95
CA ILE A 106 10.25 18.12 -16.94
C ILE A 106 11.34 17.05 -16.80
N SER A 107 10.98 15.77 -16.71
CA SER A 107 11.93 14.66 -16.55
C SER A 107 12.91 14.50 -17.71
N LYS A 108 12.55 14.95 -18.92
CA LYS A 108 13.49 14.98 -20.07
C LYS A 108 14.58 16.03 -19.92
N ILE A 109 14.30 17.11 -19.18
CA ILE A 109 15.23 18.23 -18.96
C ILE A 109 16.01 18.00 -17.65
N GLN A 110 15.35 17.43 -16.64
CA GLN A 110 15.89 17.09 -15.33
C GLN A 110 15.64 15.60 -15.03
N PRO A 111 16.46 14.69 -15.60
CA PRO A 111 16.22 13.24 -15.53
C PRO A 111 16.47 12.63 -14.15
N GLU A 112 17.29 13.26 -13.31
CA GLU A 112 17.57 12.78 -11.96
C GLU A 112 16.82 13.60 -10.92
N SER A 113 15.88 12.94 -10.25
CA SER A 113 15.29 13.43 -9.01
C SER A 113 16.28 13.22 -7.88
N ARG A 114 16.94 14.30 -7.46
CA ARG A 114 17.91 14.24 -6.37
C ARG A 114 17.15 14.34 -5.05
N ILE A 115 17.04 13.21 -4.34
CA ILE A 115 16.39 13.14 -3.03
C ILE A 115 17.41 13.17 -1.89
N LYS A 116 16.99 13.69 -0.74
CA LYS A 116 17.70 13.65 0.53
C LYS A 116 16.81 12.97 1.57
N ILE A 117 17.33 11.94 2.24
CA ILE A 117 16.69 11.33 3.40
C ILE A 117 17.19 12.05 4.65
N VAL A 118 16.27 12.47 5.51
CA VAL A 118 16.58 13.10 6.80
C VAL A 118 15.91 12.28 7.90
N ARG A 119 16.69 11.63 8.77
CA ARG A 119 16.14 10.82 9.86
C ARG A 119 15.64 11.74 10.97
N ASP A 120 14.41 11.52 11.42
CA ASP A 120 13.80 12.38 12.44
C ASP A 120 14.61 12.34 13.74
N ILE A 121 15.12 11.16 14.12
CA ILE A 121 15.92 10.97 15.35
C ILE A 121 17.17 11.87 15.42
N GLU A 122 17.70 12.30 14.27
CA GLU A 122 18.90 13.13 14.16
C GLU A 122 18.62 14.64 14.17
N VAL A 123 17.38 15.07 13.86
CA VAL A 123 17.05 16.49 13.64
C VAL A 123 15.86 17.00 14.44
N MET A 124 15.13 16.11 15.13
CA MET A 124 13.94 16.45 15.89
C MET A 124 14.27 17.39 17.05
N THR A 125 13.59 18.53 17.12
CA THR A 125 13.77 19.50 18.19
C THR A 125 12.78 19.28 19.33
N SER A 126 13.22 19.63 20.54
CA SER A 126 12.40 19.63 21.74
C SER A 126 11.17 20.52 21.61
N ASP A 127 11.33 21.71 21.04
CA ASP A 127 10.25 22.68 20.86
C ASP A 127 9.15 22.13 19.93
N TYR A 128 9.52 21.43 18.85
CA TYR A 128 8.56 20.80 17.94
C TYR A 128 7.77 19.67 18.63
N LEU A 129 8.46 18.76 19.32
CA LEU A 129 7.80 17.66 20.02
C LEU A 129 6.90 18.14 21.14
N ILE A 130 7.36 19.12 21.92
CA ILE A 130 6.56 19.74 22.99
C ILE A 130 5.31 20.38 22.38
N GLU A 131 5.44 21.15 21.30
CA GLU A 131 4.28 21.73 20.61
C GLU A 131 3.29 20.66 20.14
N ASN A 132 3.77 19.59 19.51
CA ASN A 132 2.92 18.49 19.02
C ASN A 132 2.16 17.82 20.17
N ILE A 133 2.85 17.49 21.27
CA ILE A 133 2.26 16.86 22.46
C ILE A 133 1.24 17.80 23.10
N GLU A 134 1.59 19.06 23.37
CA GLU A 134 0.67 20.04 23.96
C GLU A 134 -0.58 20.26 23.11
N SER A 135 -0.41 20.38 21.79
CA SER A 135 -1.52 20.55 20.86
C SER A 135 -2.46 19.33 20.85
N ALA A 136 -1.90 18.12 20.82
CA ALA A 136 -2.68 16.89 20.88
C ALA A 136 -3.44 16.75 22.21
N PHE A 137 -2.79 17.00 23.34
CA PHE A 137 -3.43 16.96 24.67
C PHE A 137 -4.48 18.05 24.86
N LYS A 138 -4.27 19.26 24.30
CA LYS A 138 -5.26 20.34 24.37
C LYS A 138 -6.57 19.93 23.72
N VAL A 139 -6.51 19.25 22.58
CA VAL A 139 -7.71 18.76 21.88
C VAL A 139 -8.30 17.55 22.60
N TRP A 140 -7.47 16.61 23.03
CA TRP A 140 -7.92 15.40 23.74
C TRP A 140 -8.63 15.74 25.06
N ASN A 141 -8.11 16.70 25.83
CA ASN A 141 -8.69 17.16 27.09
C ASN A 141 -9.93 18.06 26.92
N ARG A 142 -10.28 18.45 25.69
CA ARG A 142 -11.54 19.18 25.44
C ARG A 142 -12.70 18.26 25.80
N ARG A 143 -13.75 18.83 26.42
CA ARG A 143 -14.93 18.06 26.87
C ARG A 143 -15.47 17.18 25.73
N GLY A 144 -15.61 15.89 26.00
CA GLY A 144 -16.18 14.90 25.09
C GLY A 144 -15.12 14.01 24.44
N VAL A 145 -14.02 14.58 23.94
CA VAL A 145 -13.05 13.86 23.09
C VAL A 145 -12.38 12.69 23.81
N ALA A 146 -11.75 12.92 24.96
CA ALA A 146 -11.05 11.88 25.72
C ALA A 146 -11.94 10.73 26.24
N LYS A 147 -13.27 10.85 26.18
CA LYS A 147 -14.17 9.78 26.65
C LYS A 147 -14.39 8.68 25.61
N HIS A 148 -13.99 8.91 24.36
CA HIS A 148 -14.35 8.03 23.25
C HIS A 148 -13.28 7.00 22.89
N TYR A 149 -12.04 7.15 23.38
CA TYR A 149 -10.95 6.23 23.06
C TYR A 149 -9.89 6.20 24.17
N SER A 150 -9.11 5.12 24.21
CA SER A 150 -8.10 4.88 25.23
C SER A 150 -6.86 5.77 25.07
N PHE A 151 -6.00 5.83 26.09
CA PHE A 151 -4.70 6.51 25.97
C PHE A 151 -3.79 5.83 24.93
N ASP A 152 -3.87 4.50 24.79
CA ASP A 152 -3.11 3.79 23.75
C ASP A 152 -3.57 4.18 22.34
N ASP A 153 -4.88 4.35 22.14
CA ASP A 153 -5.44 4.87 20.90
C ASP A 153 -5.03 6.31 20.63
N PHE A 154 -5.00 7.13 21.68
CA PHE A 154 -4.48 8.50 21.59
C PHE A 154 -3.04 8.48 21.07
N CYS A 155 -2.16 7.67 21.69
CA CYS A 155 -0.77 7.52 21.29
C CYS A 155 -0.63 7.00 19.86
N SER A 156 -1.43 6.02 19.45
CA SER A 156 -1.29 5.36 18.15
C SER A 156 -1.92 6.12 16.99
N TYR A 157 -3.01 6.85 17.22
CA TYR A 157 -3.87 7.35 16.14
C TYR A 157 -4.19 8.84 16.20
N VAL A 158 -3.75 9.58 17.22
CA VAL A 158 -3.95 11.05 17.34
C VAL A 158 -2.63 11.79 17.55
N LEU A 159 -1.82 11.32 18.50
CA LEU A 159 -0.54 11.89 18.91
C LEU A 159 0.54 11.93 17.81
N PRO A 160 0.68 10.93 16.90
CA PRO A 160 1.83 10.88 16.01
C PRO A 160 1.95 12.13 15.15
N TYR A 161 3.16 12.67 15.07
CA TYR A 161 3.45 13.89 14.32
C TYR A 161 3.61 13.62 12.80
N ARG A 162 3.45 12.37 12.37
CA ARG A 162 3.77 11.88 11.02
C ARG A 162 2.79 10.79 10.59
N VAL A 163 2.57 10.65 9.28
CA VAL A 163 1.80 9.56 8.65
C VAL A 163 2.67 8.71 7.73
N ALA A 164 3.56 9.33 6.95
CA ALA A 164 4.45 8.66 6.00
C ALA A 164 5.84 9.32 6.05
N HIS A 165 6.42 9.69 4.90
CA HIS A 165 7.78 10.26 4.81
C HIS A 165 7.78 11.75 4.45
N GLU A 166 6.73 12.48 4.82
CA GLU A 166 6.56 13.91 4.57
C GLU A 166 7.63 14.78 5.28
N PRO A 167 7.95 15.98 4.78
CA PRO A 167 8.75 16.95 5.55
C PRO A 167 8.11 17.26 6.91
N LEU A 168 8.93 17.44 7.96
CA LEU A 168 8.43 17.99 9.22
C LEU A 168 7.92 19.41 8.99
N SER A 169 6.68 19.67 9.39
CA SER A 169 6.06 21.00 9.32
C SER A 169 5.13 21.24 10.51
N HIS A 170 4.64 22.46 10.68
CA HIS A 170 3.64 22.80 11.69
C HIS A 170 2.21 22.42 11.26
N TRP A 171 2.06 21.34 10.47
CA TRP A 171 0.79 20.88 9.92
C TRP A 171 -0.32 20.78 10.95
N ARG A 172 -0.03 20.37 12.20
CA ARG A 172 -1.05 20.20 13.24
C ARG A 172 -1.69 21.53 13.59
N ARG A 173 -0.89 22.59 13.64
CA ARG A 173 -1.37 23.97 13.85
C ARG A 173 -2.21 24.43 12.67
N THR A 174 -1.71 24.23 11.44
CA THR A 174 -2.40 24.59 10.19
C THR A 174 -3.76 23.88 10.08
N ALA A 175 -3.77 22.57 10.30
CA ALA A 175 -4.96 21.73 10.26
C ALA A 175 -5.97 22.09 11.37
N LEU A 176 -5.50 22.34 12.60
CA LEU A 176 -6.36 22.75 13.70
C LEU A 176 -7.02 24.12 13.44
N GLN A 177 -6.28 25.08 12.87
CA GLN A 177 -6.85 26.38 12.49
C GLN A 177 -7.95 26.21 11.42
N ARG A 178 -7.74 25.31 10.46
CA ARG A 178 -8.70 25.07 9.38
C ARG A 178 -9.94 24.31 9.83
N TYR A 179 -9.76 23.21 10.56
CA TYR A 179 -10.84 22.28 10.89
C TYR A 179 -11.32 22.36 12.33
N GLY A 180 -10.72 23.21 13.17
CA GLY A 180 -11.05 23.30 14.60
C GLY A 180 -12.52 23.67 14.89
N HIS A 181 -13.24 24.26 13.95
CA HIS A 181 -14.68 24.51 14.06
C HIS A 181 -15.53 23.22 14.08
N TRP A 182 -15.01 22.10 13.55
CA TRP A 182 -15.67 20.79 13.61
C TRP A 182 -15.57 20.13 14.98
N LEU A 183 -14.74 20.66 15.90
CA LEU A 183 -14.61 20.13 17.26
C LEU A 183 -15.94 20.11 18.02
N ASP A 184 -16.86 21.02 17.70
CA ASP A 184 -18.18 21.09 18.32
C ASP A 184 -19.15 20.02 17.80
N SER A 185 -18.80 19.30 16.73
CA SER A 185 -19.61 18.26 16.08
C SER A 185 -19.08 16.83 16.32
N LEU A 186 -18.12 16.63 17.25
CA LEU A 186 -17.41 15.36 17.45
C LEU A 186 -18.22 14.20 18.03
N ASN A 187 -19.54 14.33 18.20
CA ASN A 187 -20.39 13.21 18.64
C ASN A 187 -20.52 12.10 17.58
N ALA A 188 -20.11 12.37 16.33
CA ALA A 188 -20.06 11.41 15.24
C ALA A 188 -18.76 11.57 14.44
N PRO A 189 -17.60 11.05 14.93
CA PRO A 189 -16.30 11.21 14.30
C PRO A 189 -16.28 10.82 12.81
N GLN A 190 -16.97 9.74 12.46
CA GLN A 190 -17.11 9.26 11.09
C GLN A 190 -17.86 10.23 10.18
N GLU A 191 -18.88 10.93 10.66
CA GLU A 191 -19.64 11.92 9.88
C GLU A 191 -18.84 13.20 9.67
N VAL A 192 -18.05 13.60 10.68
CA VAL A 192 -17.07 14.69 10.55
C VAL A 192 -16.00 14.30 9.53
N ALA A 193 -15.47 13.08 9.60
CA ALA A 193 -14.47 12.60 8.67
C ALA A 193 -14.99 12.57 7.22
N ARG A 194 -16.18 12.02 6.98
CA ARG A 194 -16.86 12.06 5.68
C ARG A 194 -17.08 13.49 5.21
N SER A 195 -17.50 14.38 6.11
CA SER A 195 -17.73 15.80 5.80
C SER A 195 -16.46 16.54 5.36
N ILE A 196 -15.31 16.21 5.96
CA ILE A 196 -14.01 16.76 5.57
C ILE A 196 -13.54 16.12 4.25
N ALA A 197 -13.69 14.79 4.11
CA ALA A 197 -13.33 14.05 2.89
C ALA A 197 -14.13 14.50 1.65
N MET A 198 -15.38 14.95 1.82
CA MET A 198 -16.18 15.50 0.71
C MET A 198 -15.84 16.95 0.37
N ARG A 199 -15.27 17.71 1.31
CA ARG A 199 -14.82 19.11 1.12
C ARG A 199 -13.32 19.20 0.87
N TYR A 200 -12.74 18.06 0.52
CA TYR A 200 -11.32 17.82 0.49
C TYR A 200 -10.67 18.56 -0.68
N PRO A 201 -9.57 19.30 -0.46
CA PRO A 201 -8.96 20.09 -1.52
C PRO A 201 -8.15 19.25 -2.49
N VAL A 202 -7.58 18.11 -2.07
CA VAL A 202 -6.68 17.31 -2.90
C VAL A 202 -7.47 16.38 -3.83
N ARG A 203 -7.33 16.58 -5.13
CA ARG A 203 -7.96 15.78 -6.17
C ARG A 203 -7.04 14.65 -6.59
N TYR A 204 -7.60 13.45 -6.77
CA TYR A 204 -6.84 12.32 -7.29
C TYR A 204 -6.38 12.58 -8.73
N ASN A 205 -5.10 12.36 -9.01
CA ASN A 205 -4.55 12.35 -10.36
C ASN A 205 -3.46 11.29 -10.48
N ALA A 206 -3.66 10.30 -11.35
CA ALA A 206 -2.73 9.21 -11.64
C ALA A 206 -1.35 9.73 -12.15
N GLY A 207 -1.30 10.92 -12.75
CA GLY A 207 -0.04 11.56 -13.12
C GLY A 207 0.85 11.90 -11.94
N MET A 208 0.29 12.08 -10.74
CA MET A 208 1.06 12.31 -9.51
C MET A 208 1.94 11.12 -9.12
N THR A 209 1.68 9.91 -9.65
CA THR A 209 2.61 8.77 -9.49
C THR A 209 3.99 9.01 -10.12
N LYS A 210 4.13 10.04 -10.97
CA LYS A 210 5.40 10.49 -11.55
C LYS A 210 6.02 11.66 -10.78
N TYR A 211 5.33 12.22 -9.77
CA TYR A 211 5.90 13.25 -8.92
C TYR A 211 7.00 12.63 -8.05
N PRO A 212 8.22 13.18 -8.03
CA PRO A 212 9.37 12.48 -7.47
C PRO A 212 9.60 12.71 -5.97
N TYR A 213 8.81 13.57 -5.33
CA TYR A 213 8.99 13.99 -3.94
C TYR A 213 7.78 13.63 -3.09
N ILE A 214 7.94 13.61 -1.76
CA ILE A 214 6.81 13.47 -0.84
C ILE A 214 6.37 14.87 -0.42
N MET A 215 5.10 15.19 -0.62
CA MET A 215 4.54 16.50 -0.27
C MET A 215 4.34 16.63 1.23
N SER A 216 4.65 17.81 1.76
CA SER A 216 4.19 18.26 3.08
C SER A 216 2.68 18.51 3.11
N TYR A 217 2.12 18.67 4.29
CA TYR A 217 0.71 19.03 4.47
C TYR A 217 0.35 20.33 3.74
N GLU A 218 1.21 21.34 3.84
CA GLU A 218 1.04 22.64 3.18
C GLU A 218 1.16 22.56 1.64
N GLU A 219 2.04 21.69 1.13
CA GLU A 219 2.14 21.43 -0.30
C GLU A 219 0.90 20.70 -0.82
N MET A 220 0.41 19.68 -0.13
CA MET A 220 -0.84 19.01 -0.49
C MET A 220 -2.01 20.01 -0.50
N ASP A 221 -2.07 20.93 0.46
CA ASP A 221 -3.11 21.95 0.53
C ASP A 221 -3.08 22.93 -0.66
N SER A 222 -1.87 23.35 -1.05
CA SER A 222 -1.66 24.37 -2.09
C SER A 222 -1.67 23.79 -3.50
N LEU A 223 -1.10 22.59 -3.68
CA LEU A 223 -1.01 21.91 -4.97
C LEU A 223 -2.32 21.22 -5.34
N GLN A 224 -3.10 20.75 -4.38
CA GLN A 224 -4.45 20.20 -4.57
C GLN A 224 -4.53 19.00 -5.54
N TRP A 225 -3.40 18.37 -5.85
CA TRP A 225 -3.30 17.16 -6.66
C TRP A 225 -2.54 16.11 -5.86
N GLY A 226 -2.97 14.86 -5.92
CA GLY A 226 -2.30 13.78 -5.21
C GLY A 226 -2.67 12.39 -5.70
N THR A 227 -1.92 11.41 -5.21
CA THR A 227 -2.22 9.99 -5.26
C THR A 227 -3.14 9.59 -4.09
N CYS A 228 -3.55 8.31 -4.01
CA CYS A 228 -4.28 7.83 -2.83
C CYS A 228 -3.45 7.97 -1.53
N ASP A 229 -2.13 7.85 -1.61
CA ASP A 229 -1.25 8.01 -0.43
C ASP A 229 -1.27 9.45 0.08
N ASP A 230 -1.17 10.44 -0.83
CA ASP A 230 -1.24 11.86 -0.48
C ASP A 230 -2.62 12.22 0.10
N MET A 231 -3.68 11.71 -0.52
CA MET A 231 -5.04 11.93 -0.06
C MET A 231 -5.25 11.37 1.35
N THR A 232 -4.83 10.13 1.59
CA THR A 232 -5.02 9.52 2.92
C THR A 232 -4.12 10.16 3.98
N ALA A 233 -2.92 10.60 3.62
CA ALA A 233 -2.01 11.31 4.51
C ALA A 233 -2.61 12.64 4.99
N PHE A 234 -3.03 13.52 4.08
CA PHE A 234 -3.57 14.82 4.47
C PHE A 234 -4.90 14.68 5.24
N LEU A 235 -5.79 13.73 4.88
CA LEU A 235 -6.99 13.50 5.68
C LEU A 235 -6.66 12.98 7.08
N THR A 236 -5.73 12.02 7.21
CA THR A 236 -5.29 11.52 8.52
C THR A 236 -4.73 12.64 9.39
N LEU A 237 -3.82 13.46 8.86
CA LEU A 237 -3.26 14.61 9.58
C LEU A 237 -4.35 15.61 9.99
N SER A 238 -5.29 15.91 9.09
CA SER A 238 -6.41 16.82 9.37
C SER A 238 -7.28 16.34 10.53
N LEU A 239 -7.61 15.04 10.55
CA LEU A 239 -8.45 14.42 11.58
C LEU A 239 -7.73 14.34 12.94
N ARG A 240 -6.45 13.97 12.92
CA ARG A 240 -5.60 13.95 14.12
C ARG A 240 -5.48 15.32 14.78
N ALA A 241 -5.40 16.39 13.98
CA ALA A 241 -5.33 17.74 14.50
C ALA A 241 -6.58 18.15 15.29
N ILE A 242 -7.74 17.56 14.98
CA ILE A 242 -9.00 17.78 15.70
C ILE A 242 -9.39 16.63 16.63
N GLY A 243 -8.43 15.74 16.96
CA GLY A 243 -8.61 14.71 17.99
C GLY A 243 -9.45 13.51 17.55
N ILE A 244 -9.65 13.29 16.25
CA ILE A 244 -10.28 12.07 15.74
C ILE A 244 -9.17 11.03 15.53
N PRO A 245 -9.23 9.84 16.19
CA PRO A 245 -8.29 8.75 15.93
C PRO A 245 -8.42 8.27 14.49
N ALA A 246 -7.35 8.44 13.72
CA ALA A 246 -7.33 8.15 12.29
C ALA A 246 -6.05 7.42 11.85
N ALA A 247 -6.21 6.55 10.86
CA ALA A 247 -5.14 5.81 10.20
C ALA A 247 -5.43 5.61 8.70
N THR A 248 -4.48 4.99 8.01
CA THR A 248 -4.62 4.56 6.62
C THR A 248 -4.60 3.04 6.57
N ASP A 249 -5.60 2.44 5.95
CA ASP A 249 -5.61 1.02 5.61
C ASP A 249 -5.19 0.85 4.13
N VAL A 250 -4.40 -0.18 3.83
CA VAL A 250 -3.76 -0.39 2.53
C VAL A 250 -3.88 -1.83 2.05
N VAL A 251 -4.18 -1.98 0.76
CA VAL A 251 -4.00 -3.20 -0.03
C VAL A 251 -2.76 -3.03 -0.88
N LYS A 252 -1.68 -3.73 -0.51
CA LYS A 252 -0.35 -3.57 -1.14
C LYS A 252 -0.31 -4.00 -2.61
N ALA A 253 -1.15 -4.96 -2.97
CA ALA A 253 -1.35 -5.37 -4.35
C ALA A 253 -2.75 -5.98 -4.51
N TRP A 254 -3.46 -5.55 -5.55
CA TRP A 254 -4.70 -6.23 -5.92
C TRP A 254 -4.41 -7.67 -6.33
N ALA A 255 -5.32 -8.56 -5.97
CA ALA A 255 -5.17 -9.97 -6.28
C ALA A 255 -5.52 -10.30 -7.72
N ASN A 256 -6.30 -9.46 -8.42
CA ASN A 256 -6.80 -9.68 -9.78
C ASN A 256 -6.28 -8.68 -10.84
N ARG A 257 -5.43 -7.70 -10.47
CA ARG A 257 -4.78 -6.75 -11.40
C ARG A 257 -3.51 -6.13 -10.79
N SER A 258 -2.74 -5.40 -11.58
CA SER A 258 -1.68 -4.54 -11.02
C SER A 258 -2.21 -3.36 -10.21
N SER A 259 -1.30 -2.71 -9.47
CA SER A 259 -1.54 -1.57 -8.56
C SER A 259 -1.93 -1.98 -7.13
N ALA A 260 -2.01 -0.98 -6.27
CA ALA A 260 -2.31 -1.01 -4.85
C ALA A 260 -3.43 0.00 -4.57
N HIS A 261 -3.90 0.08 -3.33
CA HIS A 261 -4.83 1.14 -2.92
C HIS A 261 -4.82 1.32 -1.42
N CYS A 262 -5.08 2.55 -0.98
CA CYS A 262 -5.24 2.87 0.42
C CYS A 262 -6.44 3.81 0.62
N TRP A 263 -7.03 3.75 1.81
CA TRP A 263 -8.14 4.58 2.25
C TRP A 263 -7.99 4.93 3.73
N ASN A 264 -8.74 5.92 4.20
CA ASN A 264 -8.71 6.29 5.61
C ASN A 264 -9.62 5.40 6.43
N VAL A 265 -9.26 5.22 7.69
CA VAL A 265 -10.15 4.66 8.71
C VAL A 265 -10.15 5.56 9.94
N VAL A 266 -11.29 5.64 10.62
CA VAL A 266 -11.45 6.41 11.85
C VAL A 266 -12.12 5.57 12.91
N LYS A 267 -11.79 5.81 14.19
CA LYS A 267 -12.57 5.21 15.28
C LYS A 267 -13.89 5.93 15.48
N ASP A 268 -14.99 5.17 15.49
CA ASP A 268 -16.30 5.65 15.91
C ASP A 268 -16.38 5.78 17.44
N THR A 269 -17.53 6.24 17.95
CA THR A 269 -17.75 6.40 19.41
C THR A 269 -17.88 5.09 20.17
N ALA A 270 -18.01 3.95 19.46
CA ALA A 270 -17.99 2.61 20.04
C ALA A 270 -16.57 1.99 20.04
N GLY A 271 -15.58 2.68 19.44
CA GLY A 271 -14.20 2.24 19.36
C GLY A 271 -13.88 1.36 18.15
N HIS A 272 -14.83 1.16 17.23
CA HIS A 272 -14.61 0.40 15.99
C HIS A 272 -14.02 1.28 14.90
N PHE A 273 -13.18 0.70 14.05
CA PHE A 273 -12.69 1.38 12.86
C PHE A 273 -13.75 1.34 11.75
N VAL A 274 -14.04 2.52 11.19
CA VAL A 274 -14.94 2.72 10.07
C VAL A 274 -14.14 3.30 8.91
N ASP A 275 -14.33 2.74 7.71
CA ASP A 275 -13.67 3.25 6.51
C ASP A 275 -14.28 4.57 6.03
N ILE A 276 -13.40 5.43 5.55
CA ILE A 276 -13.69 6.74 5.00
C ILE A 276 -13.08 6.78 3.61
N GLY A 277 -13.93 6.98 2.61
CA GLY A 277 -13.51 7.15 1.23
C GLY A 277 -13.81 8.54 0.71
N TYR A 278 -13.57 8.70 -0.58
CA TYR A 278 -13.71 9.96 -1.31
C TYR A 278 -14.82 9.92 -2.36
N GLY A 279 -15.63 8.87 -2.36
CA GLY A 279 -16.82 8.80 -3.20
C GLY A 279 -18.00 9.58 -2.61
N PRO A 280 -19.18 9.53 -3.26
CA PRO A 280 -20.39 10.14 -2.73
C PRO A 280 -20.65 9.73 -1.27
N ASP A 281 -21.04 10.70 -0.44
CA ASP A 281 -21.27 10.56 1.00
C ASP A 281 -20.05 10.07 1.80
N GLY A 282 -18.83 10.21 1.25
CA GLY A 282 -17.59 9.73 1.86
C GLY A 282 -17.47 8.20 1.87
N LYS A 283 -18.16 7.51 0.95
CA LYS A 283 -18.05 6.06 0.79
C LYS A 283 -16.69 5.66 0.21
N ASN A 284 -16.14 4.59 0.77
CA ASN A 284 -15.00 3.87 0.24
C ASN A 284 -15.48 2.82 -0.76
N PHE A 285 -14.93 2.84 -1.98
CA PHE A 285 -15.29 1.89 -3.02
C PHE A 285 -14.09 1.00 -3.33
N VAL A 286 -14.16 -0.23 -2.84
CA VAL A 286 -13.19 -1.28 -3.18
C VAL A 286 -13.80 -2.12 -4.29
N VAL A 287 -13.11 -2.21 -5.42
CA VAL A 287 -13.65 -2.82 -6.65
C VAL A 287 -12.76 -3.90 -7.24
N TYR A 288 -11.72 -4.31 -6.51
CA TYR A 288 -10.76 -5.32 -6.95
C TYR A 288 -10.52 -6.32 -5.83
N LYS A 289 -10.07 -7.53 -6.16
CA LYS A 289 -9.90 -8.60 -5.17
C LYS A 289 -8.82 -8.24 -4.17
N VAL A 290 -9.14 -8.44 -2.89
CA VAL A 290 -8.25 -8.18 -1.77
C VAL A 290 -7.68 -9.50 -1.25
N SER A 291 -6.36 -9.58 -1.14
CA SER A 291 -5.66 -10.67 -0.47
C SER A 291 -5.48 -10.39 1.02
N LYS A 292 -5.05 -9.17 1.34
CA LYS A 292 -4.70 -8.67 2.66
C LYS A 292 -4.98 -7.18 2.77
N VAL A 293 -5.36 -6.74 3.98
CA VAL A 293 -5.46 -5.32 4.34
C VAL A 293 -4.54 -5.06 5.54
N TYR A 294 -3.69 -4.04 5.41
CA TYR A 294 -2.79 -3.60 6.47
C TYR A 294 -3.15 -2.20 6.95
N ARG A 295 -3.09 -1.95 8.25
CA ARG A 295 -3.21 -0.62 8.83
C ARG A 295 -1.84 -0.03 9.06
N MET A 296 -1.60 1.14 8.49
CA MET A 296 -0.38 1.91 8.72
C MET A 296 -0.40 2.55 10.11
N GLN A 297 0.72 2.49 10.81
CA GLN A 297 0.86 3.01 12.17
C GLN A 297 2.24 3.61 12.40
N TYR A 298 2.33 4.52 13.38
CA TYR A 298 3.59 5.18 13.73
C TYR A 298 4.54 4.25 14.49
N ARG A 299 4.00 3.31 15.27
CA ARG A 299 4.78 2.36 16.06
C ARG A 299 5.46 1.32 15.17
N SER A 300 6.60 0.77 15.61
CA SER A 300 7.28 -0.33 14.92
C SER A 300 6.73 -1.70 15.38
N PRO A 301 6.40 -2.65 14.48
CA PRO A 301 6.44 -2.53 13.02
C PRO A 301 5.37 -1.57 12.49
N GLY A 302 5.71 -0.78 11.46
CA GLY A 302 4.89 0.32 10.92
C GLY A 302 3.55 -0.07 10.27
N GLU A 303 3.20 -1.34 10.30
CA GLU A 303 1.97 -1.87 9.74
C GLU A 303 1.43 -3.04 10.58
N GLU A 304 0.11 -3.17 10.61
CA GLU A 304 -0.63 -4.24 11.29
C GLU A 304 -1.57 -4.93 10.31
N ASP A 305 -1.65 -6.27 10.33
CA ASP A 305 -2.63 -7.01 9.54
C ASP A 305 -4.03 -6.87 10.16
N VAL A 306 -4.90 -6.11 9.51
CA VAL A 306 -6.28 -5.84 9.93
C VAL A 306 -7.30 -6.54 9.05
N THR A 307 -6.87 -7.52 8.23
CA THR A 307 -7.73 -8.20 7.25
C THR A 307 -8.98 -8.80 7.91
N GLN A 308 -8.85 -9.33 9.13
CA GLN A 308 -9.97 -9.90 9.90
C GLN A 308 -11.01 -8.84 10.34
N GLY A 309 -10.66 -7.56 10.36
CA GLY A 309 -11.58 -6.47 10.67
C GLY A 309 -12.58 -6.16 9.54
N TYR A 310 -12.38 -6.75 8.36
CA TYR A 310 -13.27 -6.60 7.21
C TYR A 310 -14.16 -7.85 7.09
N ASP A 311 -15.48 -7.65 7.00
CA ASP A 311 -16.47 -8.72 6.89
C ASP A 311 -16.46 -9.35 5.48
N MET A 312 -15.39 -10.09 5.19
CA MET A 312 -15.21 -10.86 3.98
C MET A 312 -14.75 -12.29 4.31
N PRO A 313 -15.02 -13.28 3.45
CA PRO A 313 -14.57 -14.65 3.67
C PRO A 313 -13.03 -14.77 3.70
N LEU A 314 -12.51 -15.38 4.76
CA LEU A 314 -11.06 -15.57 4.99
C LEU A 314 -10.68 -17.03 5.16
N SER A 315 -9.49 -17.42 4.70
CA SER A 315 -8.89 -18.73 4.96
C SER A 315 -7.49 -18.63 5.53
N ASP A 316 -7.11 -19.63 6.31
CA ASP A 316 -5.71 -19.93 6.63
C ASP A 316 -5.19 -20.94 5.61
N VAL A 317 -4.01 -20.71 5.05
CA VAL A 317 -3.38 -21.61 4.08
C VAL A 317 -1.99 -21.98 4.57
N SER A 318 -1.71 -23.28 4.66
CA SER A 318 -0.45 -23.83 5.14
C SER A 318 0.35 -24.49 4.03
N PHE A 319 1.67 -24.30 4.06
CA PHE A 319 2.62 -24.93 3.15
C PHE A 319 3.71 -25.66 3.96
N PRO A 320 4.15 -26.86 3.52
CA PRO A 320 5.35 -27.48 4.07
C PRO A 320 6.57 -26.57 3.86
N LEU A 321 7.33 -26.33 4.92
CA LEU A 321 8.57 -25.56 4.87
C LEU A 321 9.50 -26.01 6.01
N ASP A 322 10.63 -26.61 5.63
CA ASP A 322 11.60 -27.12 6.59
C ASP A 322 12.41 -26.02 7.25
N GLY A 323 12.67 -26.22 8.56
CA GLY A 323 13.40 -25.29 9.40
C GLY A 323 12.46 -24.36 10.17
N LYS A 324 12.84 -24.06 11.41
CA LYS A 324 12.05 -23.24 12.34
C LYS A 324 12.41 -21.76 12.19
N ASN A 325 11.43 -20.88 12.38
CA ASN A 325 11.59 -19.42 12.37
C ASN A 325 12.12 -18.85 11.04
N LYS A 326 11.91 -19.53 9.92
CA LYS A 326 12.22 -18.98 8.59
C LYS A 326 11.08 -18.06 8.16
N GLN A 327 11.40 -16.85 7.71
CA GLN A 327 10.43 -15.95 7.12
C GLN A 327 10.07 -16.41 5.70
N ALA A 328 8.77 -16.54 5.45
CA ALA A 328 8.22 -16.85 4.14
C ALA A 328 7.17 -15.80 3.77
N TYR A 329 7.05 -15.56 2.47
CA TYR A 329 6.12 -14.61 1.92
C TYR A 329 5.13 -15.32 1.02
N LEU A 330 3.90 -14.81 0.97
CA LEU A 330 2.91 -15.21 -0.01
C LEU A 330 2.73 -14.06 -1.00
N CYS A 331 2.85 -14.35 -2.28
CA CYS A 331 2.78 -13.34 -3.33
C CYS A 331 1.49 -13.47 -4.14
N THR A 332 0.94 -12.34 -4.62
CA THR A 332 -0.02 -12.30 -5.74
C THR A 332 0.69 -11.84 -7.01
N PHE A 333 0.13 -12.14 -8.17
CA PHE A 333 0.71 -11.72 -9.45
C PHE A 333 0.19 -10.33 -9.82
N ASN A 334 1.06 -9.43 -10.30
CA ASN A 334 0.65 -8.15 -10.87
C ASN A 334 0.50 -8.25 -12.41
N ASN A 335 1.16 -7.40 -13.20
CA ASN A 335 1.21 -7.53 -14.65
C ASN A 335 2.37 -8.41 -15.15
N SER A 336 3.43 -8.61 -14.37
CA SER A 336 4.63 -9.34 -14.81
C SER A 336 5.47 -9.95 -13.68
N GLN A 337 5.12 -9.70 -12.42
CA GLN A 337 5.90 -10.04 -11.25
C GLN A 337 5.01 -10.53 -10.10
N TRP A 338 5.59 -11.41 -9.28
CA TRP A 338 5.02 -11.82 -8.01
C TRP A 338 5.32 -10.78 -6.94
N ILE A 339 4.28 -10.21 -6.34
CA ILE A 339 4.38 -9.16 -5.31
C ILE A 339 4.03 -9.75 -3.94
N PRO A 340 4.94 -9.68 -2.94
CA PRO A 340 4.64 -10.12 -1.58
C PRO A 340 3.46 -9.36 -0.97
N VAL A 341 2.47 -10.10 -0.48
CA VAL A 341 1.28 -9.55 0.17
C VAL A 341 1.06 -10.06 1.59
N ALA A 342 1.70 -11.16 1.99
CA ALA A 342 1.63 -11.66 3.36
C ALA A 342 3.00 -12.19 3.81
N LEU A 343 3.29 -12.05 5.11
CA LEU A 343 4.48 -12.56 5.78
C LEU A 343 4.06 -13.56 6.86
N ALA A 344 4.76 -14.68 6.94
CA ALA A 344 4.61 -15.64 8.03
C ALA A 344 5.98 -16.23 8.39
N SER A 345 6.10 -16.74 9.61
CA SER A 345 7.29 -17.48 10.06
C SER A 345 6.97 -18.97 10.15
N SER A 346 7.89 -19.80 9.69
CA SER A 346 7.75 -21.26 9.77
C SER A 346 7.78 -21.76 11.22
N GLY A 347 6.85 -22.65 11.54
CA GLY A 347 6.85 -23.46 12.75
C GLY A 347 7.68 -24.73 12.60
N ASN A 348 7.16 -25.84 13.11
CA ASN A 348 7.79 -27.15 12.97
C ASN A 348 7.39 -27.80 11.63
N GLY A 349 8.12 -27.46 10.55
CA GLY A 349 7.96 -28.08 9.22
C GLY A 349 6.85 -27.50 8.35
N ASN A 350 6.13 -26.50 8.83
CA ASN A 350 5.09 -25.80 8.07
C ASN A 350 5.16 -24.29 8.29
N VAL A 351 4.60 -23.54 7.35
CA VAL A 351 4.30 -22.13 7.49
C VAL A 351 2.83 -21.91 7.18
N THR A 352 2.13 -21.11 7.98
CA THR A 352 0.71 -20.82 7.80
C THR A 352 0.50 -19.34 7.61
N PHE A 353 -0.04 -18.97 6.45
CA PHE A 353 -0.51 -17.63 6.16
C PHE A 353 -1.96 -17.54 6.59
N ARG A 354 -2.20 -16.79 7.66
CA ARG A 354 -3.54 -16.65 8.25
C ARG A 354 -4.36 -15.60 7.53
N ASN A 355 -5.68 -15.61 7.69
CA ASN A 355 -6.57 -14.50 7.33
C ASN A 355 -6.43 -14.03 5.87
N LEU A 356 -6.33 -14.94 4.89
CA LEU A 356 -6.25 -14.60 3.47
C LEU A 356 -7.65 -14.39 2.89
N GLY A 357 -7.85 -13.27 2.19
CA GLY A 357 -9.06 -13.04 1.41
C GLY A 357 -9.28 -14.14 0.36
N ARG A 358 -10.54 -14.48 0.10
CA ARG A 358 -10.91 -15.54 -0.87
C ARG A 358 -11.37 -15.01 -2.23
N GLY A 359 -11.20 -13.71 -2.49
CA GLY A 359 -11.65 -13.08 -3.73
C GLY A 359 -13.09 -12.57 -3.70
N LEU A 360 -13.67 -12.38 -2.50
CA LEU A 360 -14.97 -11.73 -2.26
C LEU A 360 -14.75 -10.48 -1.40
N LEU A 361 -15.56 -9.44 -1.61
CA LEU A 361 -15.46 -8.17 -0.88
C LEU A 361 -16.57 -8.03 0.17
N TRP A 362 -16.35 -7.11 1.13
CA TRP A 362 -17.28 -6.84 2.22
C TRP A 362 -18.34 -5.78 1.85
N GLY A 363 -19.49 -5.82 2.53
CA GLY A 363 -20.53 -4.81 2.41
C GLY A 363 -21.08 -4.65 0.99
N ASP A 364 -21.27 -3.41 0.56
CA ASP A 364 -21.81 -3.07 -0.77
C ASP A 364 -20.75 -3.08 -1.89
N ASN A 365 -19.50 -3.40 -1.56
CA ASN A 365 -18.40 -3.40 -2.52
C ASN A 365 -18.60 -4.50 -3.58
N LYS A 366 -18.36 -4.15 -4.85
CA LYS A 366 -18.52 -5.06 -5.98
C LYS A 366 -17.26 -5.06 -6.82
N ILE A 367 -16.76 -6.26 -7.10
CA ILE A 367 -15.61 -6.43 -7.98
C ILE A 367 -16.00 -5.94 -9.38
N ASP A 368 -15.24 -4.99 -9.91
CA ASP A 368 -15.30 -4.57 -11.30
C ASP A 368 -14.55 -5.60 -12.14
N GLY A 369 -15.17 -6.78 -12.22
CA GLY A 369 -14.58 -7.97 -12.82
C GLY A 369 -14.39 -7.82 -14.32
N TYR A 370 -13.61 -8.74 -14.86
CA TYR A 370 -13.38 -8.89 -16.29
C TYR A 370 -13.98 -10.19 -16.81
N ARG A 371 -14.05 -10.30 -18.14
CA ARG A 371 -14.49 -11.55 -18.77
C ARG A 371 -13.55 -12.68 -18.37
N GLU A 372 -14.14 -13.82 -18.02
CA GLU A 372 -13.42 -15.05 -17.66
C GLU A 372 -12.51 -14.88 -16.43
N GLU A 373 -12.94 -14.05 -15.47
CA GLU A 373 -12.31 -13.95 -14.16
C GLU A 373 -12.50 -15.24 -13.34
N GLY A 374 -11.39 -15.78 -12.81
CA GLY A 374 -11.40 -16.94 -11.93
C GLY A 374 -12.06 -16.66 -10.59
N LYS A 375 -12.72 -17.65 -9.99
CA LYS A 375 -13.43 -17.52 -8.70
C LYS A 375 -12.52 -17.80 -7.50
N GLY A 376 -11.60 -16.88 -7.25
CA GLY A 376 -10.59 -17.01 -6.20
C GLY A 376 -9.37 -16.12 -6.44
N ILE A 377 -8.27 -16.45 -5.77
CA ILE A 377 -6.99 -15.74 -5.87
C ILE A 377 -5.85 -16.74 -6.09
N ALA A 378 -4.97 -16.44 -7.05
CA ALA A 378 -3.72 -17.18 -7.24
C ALA A 378 -2.61 -16.62 -6.34
N TYR A 379 -1.90 -17.54 -5.67
CA TYR A 379 -0.80 -17.23 -4.78
C TYR A 379 0.46 -18.04 -5.12
N LEU A 380 1.63 -17.42 -4.94
CA LEU A 380 2.93 -18.10 -4.97
C LEU A 380 3.63 -17.98 -3.61
N PRO A 381 3.91 -19.09 -2.90
CA PRO A 381 4.70 -19.08 -1.68
C PRO A 381 6.20 -19.02 -1.97
N VAL A 382 6.88 -18.03 -1.40
CA VAL A 382 8.31 -17.77 -1.63
C VAL A 382 9.09 -17.55 -0.33
N VAL A 383 10.39 -17.80 -0.36
CA VAL A 383 11.37 -17.40 0.65
C VAL A 383 12.37 -16.42 0.03
N HIS A 384 12.93 -15.55 0.85
CA HIS A 384 14.02 -14.68 0.42
C HIS A 384 15.36 -15.36 0.67
N GLU A 385 16.05 -15.78 -0.38
CA GLU A 385 17.36 -16.41 -0.32
C GLU A 385 18.37 -15.57 -1.11
N ARG A 386 19.41 -15.05 -0.44
CA ARG A 386 20.53 -14.31 -1.06
C ARG A 386 20.09 -13.13 -1.95
N GLY A 387 19.04 -12.40 -1.57
CA GLY A 387 18.57 -11.24 -2.33
C GLY A 387 17.50 -11.56 -3.38
N ILE A 388 17.10 -12.83 -3.51
CA ILE A 388 16.18 -13.30 -4.56
C ILE A 388 14.97 -13.98 -3.92
N LEU A 389 13.77 -13.71 -4.46
CA LEU A 389 12.56 -14.45 -4.10
C LEU A 389 12.58 -15.81 -4.81
N LYS A 390 12.58 -16.88 -4.04
CA LYS A 390 12.57 -18.26 -4.54
C LYS A 390 11.31 -18.97 -4.06
N SER A 391 10.59 -19.59 -4.98
CA SER A 391 9.45 -20.45 -4.66
C SER A 391 9.91 -21.67 -3.84
N PHE A 392 9.13 -22.07 -2.85
CA PHE A 392 9.37 -23.31 -2.10
C PHE A 392 8.20 -24.31 -2.20
N ALA A 393 7.10 -23.90 -2.82
CA ALA A 393 6.00 -24.76 -3.21
C ALA A 393 5.37 -24.24 -4.52
N ALA A 394 4.60 -25.10 -5.17
CA ALA A 394 3.88 -24.75 -6.39
C ALA A 394 2.85 -23.63 -6.12
N PRO A 395 2.52 -22.81 -7.13
CA PRO A 395 1.42 -21.85 -7.03
C PRO A 395 0.13 -22.57 -6.64
N VAL A 396 -0.76 -21.85 -5.97
CA VAL A 396 -2.08 -22.34 -5.59
C VAL A 396 -3.17 -21.36 -5.96
N ILE A 397 -4.37 -21.86 -6.22
CA ILE A 397 -5.58 -21.06 -6.24
C ILE A 397 -6.31 -21.30 -4.92
N LEU A 398 -6.57 -20.23 -4.17
CA LEU A 398 -7.54 -20.21 -3.08
C LEU A 398 -8.88 -19.78 -3.65
N TYR A 399 -9.81 -20.72 -3.76
CA TYR A 399 -11.15 -20.47 -4.29
C TYR A 399 -12.04 -19.73 -3.29
N GLU A 400 -13.11 -19.11 -3.79
CA GLU A 400 -14.12 -18.40 -2.98
C GLU A 400 -14.74 -19.28 -1.87
N GLY A 401 -14.90 -20.58 -2.15
CA GLY A 401 -15.40 -21.57 -1.19
C GLY A 401 -14.39 -21.92 -0.08
N GLY A 402 -13.13 -21.55 -0.24
CA GLY A 402 -12.03 -21.82 0.69
C GLY A 402 -11.19 -23.04 0.32
N GLU A 403 -11.52 -23.72 -0.77
CA GLU A 403 -10.71 -24.82 -1.31
C GLU A 403 -9.40 -24.30 -1.87
N VAL A 404 -8.33 -25.07 -1.69
CA VAL A 404 -7.00 -24.76 -2.20
C VAL A 404 -6.62 -25.80 -3.26
N ARG A 405 -6.33 -25.35 -4.48
CA ARG A 405 -5.82 -26.20 -5.58
C ARG A 405 -4.39 -25.86 -5.89
N SER A 406 -3.52 -26.88 -5.89
CA SER A 406 -2.13 -26.73 -6.32
C SER A 406 -1.98 -26.82 -7.84
N LEU A 407 -1.27 -25.86 -8.41
CA LEU A 407 -0.98 -25.76 -9.84
C LEU A 407 0.40 -26.36 -10.14
N ARG A 408 0.47 -27.69 -10.08
CA ARG A 408 1.62 -28.47 -10.56
C ARG A 408 1.31 -28.96 -11.98
N PRO A 409 2.13 -28.64 -12.99
CA PRO A 409 1.89 -29.08 -14.35
C PRO A 409 2.01 -30.60 -14.45
N ILE A 410 1.08 -31.24 -15.18
CA ILE A 410 1.10 -32.68 -15.44
C ILE A 410 1.79 -32.91 -16.77
N LEU A 411 3.11 -33.07 -16.77
CA LEU A 411 3.91 -33.12 -18.01
C LEU A 411 3.56 -34.30 -18.94
N SER A 412 2.97 -35.37 -18.39
CA SER A 412 2.53 -36.53 -19.17
C SER A 412 1.17 -36.35 -19.85
N ASP A 413 0.40 -35.33 -19.48
CA ASP A 413 -0.93 -35.05 -20.02
C ASP A 413 -0.98 -33.62 -20.52
N THR A 414 -1.06 -33.47 -21.84
CA THR A 414 -0.98 -32.17 -22.50
C THR A 414 -2.24 -31.88 -23.30
N GLU A 415 -2.45 -30.60 -23.58
CA GLU A 415 -3.55 -30.11 -24.39
C GLU A 415 -3.07 -29.07 -25.41
N SER A 416 -3.92 -28.79 -26.41
CA SER A 416 -3.71 -27.64 -27.28
C SER A 416 -4.48 -26.45 -26.72
N VAL A 417 -3.81 -25.31 -26.63
CA VAL A 417 -4.40 -24.05 -26.15
C VAL A 417 -4.46 -23.05 -27.28
N THR A 418 -5.62 -22.43 -27.45
CA THR A 418 -5.80 -21.29 -28.36
C THR A 418 -5.94 -20.02 -27.53
N LEU A 419 -5.02 -19.09 -27.74
CA LEU A 419 -4.92 -17.84 -26.98
C LEU A 419 -5.32 -16.67 -27.86
N HIS A 420 -6.13 -15.79 -27.30
CA HIS A 420 -6.67 -14.62 -28.00
C HIS A 420 -6.13 -13.32 -27.42
N ARG A 421 -5.67 -13.34 -26.16
CA ARG A 421 -5.27 -12.15 -25.39
C ARG A 421 -4.17 -12.48 -24.38
N LYS A 422 -3.37 -11.48 -24.04
CA LYS A 422 -2.35 -11.54 -22.97
C LYS A 422 -2.82 -10.92 -21.64
N TYR A 423 -3.94 -10.21 -21.65
CA TYR A 423 -4.53 -9.55 -20.49
C TYR A 423 -6.07 -9.57 -20.55
N PRO A 424 -6.78 -9.68 -19.41
CA PRO A 424 -8.23 -9.79 -19.38
C PRO A 424 -8.95 -8.56 -19.95
N LYS A 425 -10.12 -8.78 -20.54
CA LYS A 425 -10.99 -7.72 -21.08
C LYS A 425 -11.98 -7.25 -20.01
N TYR A 426 -11.83 -6.00 -19.56
CA TYR A 426 -12.72 -5.38 -18.57
C TYR A 426 -14.07 -5.03 -19.18
N ASN A 427 -15.13 -5.16 -18.40
CA ASN A 427 -16.50 -4.95 -18.87
C ASN A 427 -16.84 -3.48 -19.18
N LYS A 428 -16.12 -2.53 -18.56
CA LYS A 428 -16.38 -1.08 -18.69
C LYS A 428 -15.54 -0.37 -19.77
N ILE A 429 -14.58 -1.05 -20.39
CA ILE A 429 -13.83 -0.46 -21.49
C ILE A 429 -14.76 -0.45 -22.71
N ALA A 430 -15.09 0.75 -23.21
CA ALA A 430 -15.88 0.92 -24.43
C ALA A 430 -15.27 0.08 -25.56
N SER A 431 -16.11 -0.51 -26.41
CA SER A 431 -15.71 -1.40 -27.51
C SER A 431 -14.65 -0.82 -28.46
N ASP A 432 -14.48 0.50 -28.45
CA ASP A 432 -13.73 1.26 -29.44
C ASP A 432 -12.33 1.69 -28.93
N VAL A 433 -11.94 1.28 -27.72
CA VAL A 433 -10.58 1.51 -27.20
C VAL A 433 -9.73 0.26 -27.44
N HIS A 434 -8.81 0.33 -28.39
CA HIS A 434 -7.78 -0.70 -28.56
C HIS A 434 -6.79 -0.64 -27.40
N ASP A 435 -6.91 -1.59 -26.48
CA ASP A 435 -6.04 -1.76 -25.31
C ASP A 435 -4.73 -2.51 -25.61
N SER A 436 -4.50 -2.88 -26.88
CA SER A 436 -3.35 -3.65 -27.38
C SER A 436 -3.04 -4.93 -26.58
N ASN A 437 -4.07 -5.50 -25.95
CA ASN A 437 -3.97 -6.71 -25.14
C ASN A 437 -4.50 -7.96 -25.85
N GLU A 438 -5.04 -7.81 -27.06
CA GLU A 438 -5.33 -8.91 -27.98
C GLU A 438 -4.04 -9.44 -28.61
N VAL A 439 -4.09 -10.66 -29.13
CA VAL A 439 -3.04 -11.17 -30.01
C VAL A 439 -3.11 -10.36 -31.30
N ILE A 440 -2.03 -9.64 -31.58
CA ILE A 440 -1.91 -8.75 -32.74
C ILE A 440 -1.04 -9.45 -33.80
N PRO A 441 -1.53 -9.61 -35.05
CA PRO A 441 -0.73 -10.15 -36.14
C PRO A 441 0.57 -9.35 -36.34
N GLY A 442 1.68 -10.06 -36.50
CA GLY A 442 3.03 -9.50 -36.65
C GLY A 442 3.79 -9.31 -35.34
N ASP A 443 3.10 -9.27 -34.20
CA ASP A 443 3.75 -9.26 -32.89
C ASP A 443 4.29 -10.65 -32.55
N ASP A 444 5.31 -10.65 -31.70
CA ASP A 444 6.01 -11.85 -31.29
C ASP A 444 5.75 -12.18 -29.81
N TYR A 445 5.35 -13.44 -29.58
CA TYR A 445 4.85 -13.91 -28.31
C TYR A 445 5.57 -15.16 -27.83
N GLU A 446 5.67 -15.32 -26.53
CA GLU A 446 6.20 -16.51 -25.88
C GLU A 446 5.26 -16.97 -24.77
N LEU A 447 4.87 -18.25 -24.81
CA LEU A 447 4.02 -18.84 -23.79
C LEU A 447 4.91 -19.53 -22.76
N PHE A 448 4.67 -19.23 -21.48
CA PHE A 448 5.33 -19.87 -20.36
C PHE A 448 4.34 -20.70 -19.55
N TYR A 449 4.84 -21.77 -18.94
CA TYR A 449 4.17 -22.45 -17.84
C TYR A 449 5.05 -22.47 -16.59
N TRP A 450 4.43 -22.49 -15.41
CA TRP A 450 5.18 -22.55 -14.15
C TRP A 450 5.54 -23.99 -13.77
N ASN A 451 6.83 -24.25 -13.57
CA ASN A 451 7.36 -25.50 -13.02
C ASN A 451 8.60 -25.19 -12.15
N ASP A 452 8.35 -24.72 -10.93
CA ASP A 452 9.32 -24.11 -9.99
C ASP A 452 9.98 -22.80 -10.51
N GLU A 453 10.04 -22.63 -11.82
CA GLU A 453 10.38 -21.41 -12.57
C GLU A 453 9.46 -21.25 -13.80
N TRP A 454 9.57 -20.13 -14.52
CA TRP A 454 8.88 -19.96 -15.81
C TRP A 454 9.60 -20.75 -16.90
N CYS A 455 8.97 -21.81 -17.40
CA CYS A 455 9.47 -22.64 -18.49
C CYS A 455 8.80 -22.25 -19.81
N SER A 456 9.59 -22.00 -20.86
CA SER A 456 9.09 -21.63 -22.19
C SER A 456 8.47 -22.83 -22.93
N LEU A 457 7.33 -22.61 -23.56
CA LEU A 457 6.67 -23.49 -24.55
C LEU A 457 6.94 -23.03 -25.99
N GLY A 458 7.90 -22.12 -26.16
CA GLY A 458 8.34 -21.61 -27.44
C GLY A 458 7.80 -20.24 -27.80
N ARG A 459 8.53 -19.61 -28.72
CA ARG A 459 8.27 -18.27 -29.24
C ARG A 459 7.58 -18.36 -30.61
N LYS A 460 6.59 -17.52 -30.86
CA LYS A 460 5.80 -17.48 -32.10
C LYS A 460 5.48 -16.04 -32.49
N THR A 461 5.71 -15.71 -33.76
CA THR A 461 5.12 -14.52 -34.38
C THR A 461 3.67 -14.82 -34.76
N ALA A 462 2.74 -14.00 -34.31
CA ALA A 462 1.32 -14.18 -34.58
C ALA A 462 1.03 -13.92 -36.07
N GLY A 463 0.53 -14.93 -36.79
CA GLY A 463 0.06 -14.77 -38.17
C GLY A 463 -1.39 -14.26 -38.26
N HIS A 464 -2.16 -14.45 -37.18
CA HIS A 464 -3.57 -14.11 -37.05
C HIS A 464 -3.82 -13.50 -35.66
N ASP A 465 -5.09 -13.21 -35.35
CA ASP A 465 -5.56 -12.73 -34.05
C ASP A 465 -5.59 -13.82 -32.96
N THR A 466 -4.93 -14.96 -33.21
CA THR A 466 -4.86 -16.10 -32.31
C THR A 466 -3.48 -16.76 -32.34
N LEU A 467 -3.11 -17.36 -31.21
CA LEU A 467 -1.94 -18.23 -31.09
C LEU A 467 -2.38 -19.61 -30.64
N VAL A 468 -1.93 -20.64 -31.35
CA VAL A 468 -2.15 -22.03 -30.97
C VAL A 468 -0.84 -22.61 -30.46
N TYR A 469 -0.81 -23.07 -29.21
CA TYR A 469 0.30 -23.88 -28.68
C TYR A 469 -0.19 -25.32 -28.52
N VAL A 470 0.67 -26.26 -28.88
CA VAL A 470 0.43 -27.71 -28.73
C VAL A 470 1.30 -28.22 -27.59
N GLU A 471 0.91 -29.35 -27.01
CA GLU A 471 1.66 -30.01 -25.93
C GLU A 471 1.80 -29.15 -24.66
N VAL A 472 0.81 -28.31 -24.35
CA VAL A 472 0.79 -27.52 -23.11
C VAL A 472 0.38 -28.42 -21.95
N PRO A 473 1.16 -28.53 -20.86
CA PRO A 473 0.82 -29.38 -19.72
C PRO A 473 -0.51 -28.97 -19.06
N LYS A 474 -1.37 -29.95 -18.76
CA LYS A 474 -2.58 -29.69 -17.98
C LYS A 474 -2.25 -29.31 -16.53
N ASN A 475 -3.19 -28.64 -15.87
CA ASN A 475 -3.05 -28.12 -14.49
C ASN A 475 -1.87 -27.13 -14.31
N ALA A 476 -1.42 -26.51 -15.40
CA ALA A 476 -0.37 -25.51 -15.40
C ALA A 476 -0.91 -24.10 -15.12
N LEU A 477 -0.12 -23.30 -14.42
CA LEU A 477 -0.24 -21.84 -14.45
C LEU A 477 0.49 -21.32 -15.67
N LEU A 478 -0.19 -20.54 -16.51
CA LEU A 478 0.31 -20.06 -17.80
C LEU A 478 0.48 -18.53 -17.79
N TRP A 479 1.43 -18.04 -18.60
CA TRP A 479 1.67 -16.62 -18.82
C TRP A 479 2.11 -16.39 -20.27
N LEU A 480 1.41 -15.51 -20.98
CA LEU A 480 1.71 -15.16 -22.36
C LEU A 480 2.43 -13.80 -22.38
N HIS A 481 3.69 -13.81 -22.78
CA HIS A 481 4.53 -12.62 -22.89
C HIS A 481 4.56 -12.10 -24.33
N ASN A 482 4.40 -10.80 -24.54
CA ASN A 482 4.59 -10.13 -25.83
C ASN A 482 5.95 -9.40 -25.84
N HIS A 483 6.85 -9.87 -26.70
CA HIS A 483 8.20 -9.32 -26.86
C HIS A 483 8.27 -8.06 -27.73
N THR A 484 7.18 -7.71 -28.40
CA THR A 484 7.08 -6.58 -29.34
C THR A 484 6.54 -5.33 -28.65
N GLN A 485 5.41 -5.43 -27.95
CA GLN A 485 4.72 -4.26 -27.38
C GLN A 485 3.80 -4.59 -26.20
N GLY A 486 3.26 -3.53 -25.58
CA GLY A 486 2.38 -3.62 -24.43
C GLY A 486 3.15 -3.75 -23.10
N LYS A 487 2.44 -3.54 -22.00
CA LYS A 487 2.98 -3.67 -20.63
C LYS A 487 2.13 -4.54 -19.72
N GLU A 488 0.87 -4.75 -20.09
CA GLU A 488 -0.10 -5.48 -19.30
C GLU A 488 -0.13 -6.93 -19.75
N GLU A 489 0.15 -7.83 -18.83
CA GLU A 489 0.08 -9.27 -19.04
C GLU A 489 -0.45 -9.91 -17.75
N ARG A 490 -1.04 -11.09 -17.85
CA ARG A 490 -1.66 -11.72 -16.68
C ARG A 490 -1.47 -13.22 -16.71
N ILE A 491 -1.37 -13.81 -15.53
CA ILE A 491 -1.39 -15.26 -15.39
C ILE A 491 -2.81 -15.79 -15.62
N PHE A 492 -2.89 -17.00 -16.16
CA PHE A 492 -4.16 -17.68 -16.39
C PHE A 492 -4.00 -19.19 -16.25
N THR A 493 -5.11 -19.89 -16.01
CA THR A 493 -5.23 -21.33 -16.29
C THR A 493 -6.01 -21.53 -17.58
N TYR A 494 -5.80 -22.64 -18.27
CA TYR A 494 -6.62 -23.01 -19.42
C TYR A 494 -7.63 -24.08 -18.96
N GLU A 495 -8.92 -23.75 -19.00
CA GLU A 495 -9.98 -24.63 -18.50
C GLU A 495 -11.13 -24.66 -19.48
N ASN A 496 -11.55 -25.88 -19.88
CA ASN A 496 -12.67 -26.09 -20.81
C ASN A 496 -12.56 -25.25 -22.11
N GLY A 497 -11.34 -25.13 -22.64
CA GLY A 497 -11.07 -24.38 -23.87
C GLY A 497 -11.00 -22.85 -23.70
N LYS A 498 -10.90 -22.34 -22.47
CA LYS A 498 -10.91 -20.90 -22.16
C LYS A 498 -9.74 -20.47 -21.29
N GLN A 499 -9.33 -19.21 -21.45
CA GLN A 499 -8.36 -18.55 -20.57
C GLN A 499 -9.09 -18.06 -19.31
N ILE A 500 -8.83 -18.68 -18.16
CA ILE A 500 -9.35 -18.23 -16.86
C ILE A 500 -8.27 -17.41 -16.16
N TRP A 501 -8.55 -16.12 -15.97
CA TRP A 501 -7.58 -15.15 -15.47
C TRP A 501 -7.56 -15.10 -13.94
N TRP A 502 -6.37 -14.97 -13.36
CA TRP A 502 -6.14 -14.95 -11.91
C TRP A 502 -5.39 -13.72 -11.45
#